data_AF-A0A0C9QCK0-F1
#
_entry.id   AF-A0A0C9QCK0-F1
#
_cell.length_a   1.000
_cell.length_b   1.000
_cell.length_c   1.000
_cell.angle_alpha   90.00
_cell.angle_beta   90.00
_cell.angle_gamma   90.00
#
_symmetry.space_group_name_H-M   'P 1'
#
loop_
_entity.id
_entity.type
_entity.pdbx_description
1 polymer ?
#
loop_
_entity_poly.entity_id
_entity_poly.type
_entity_poly.pdbx_seq_one_letter_code
_entity_poly.pdbx_strand_id
1 'polypeptide(L)'
;MRYLGVVETPINNRTTAQNLLMEGSLMLEQSTMHPVVWINQHTYISIVKNADYNLEVWEITDENRQHRMARMNYKYHRDNFAGFIYRLFPQIDLIQIHNIQKKINPYFDLEV
;
A
#
# COMPACT_ATOMS: atom_id res chain seq x y z
N MET A 1 -43.57 54.52 7.89
CA MET A 1 -43.70 53.44 8.89
C MET A 1 -44.14 52.18 8.18
N ARG A 2 -43.24 51.21 8.00
CA ARG A 2 -43.53 49.88 7.46
C ARG A 2 -42.76 48.86 8.30
N TYR A 3 -43.51 47.94 8.91
CA TYR A 3 -43.01 46.71 9.52
C TYR A 3 -43.67 45.53 8.81
N LEU A 4 -43.03 44.36 8.97
CA LEU A 4 -43.39 43.00 8.53
C LEU A 4 -43.01 42.68 7.07
N GLY A 5 -42.21 41.67 6.76
CA GLY A 5 -41.53 40.64 7.56
C GLY A 5 -41.05 39.59 6.55
N VAL A 6 -39.73 39.51 6.33
CA VAL A 6 -39.14 38.50 5.44
C VAL A 6 -38.90 37.25 6.28
N VAL A 7 -39.63 36.18 5.97
CA VAL A 7 -39.34 34.84 6.48
C VAL A 7 -38.05 34.38 5.80
N GLU A 8 -36.93 34.51 6.49
CA GLU A 8 -35.69 33.86 6.11
C GLU A 8 -35.90 32.35 6.23
N THR A 9 -36.02 31.68 5.08
CA THR A 9 -35.98 30.22 5.05
C THR A 9 -34.57 29.77 5.42
N PRO A 10 -34.40 28.87 6.40
CA PRO A 10 -33.08 28.34 6.70
C PRO A 10 -32.62 27.53 5.49
N ILE A 11 -31.55 27.99 4.84
CA ILE A 11 -30.78 27.18 3.88
C ILE A 11 -30.31 25.97 4.67
N ASN A 12 -31.00 24.85 4.47
CA ASN A 12 -30.69 23.56 5.06
C ASN A 12 -29.29 23.16 4.56
N ASN A 13 -28.29 23.50 5.35
CA ASN A 13 -26.88 23.14 5.28
C ASN A 13 -26.61 21.61 5.39
N ARG A 14 -27.63 20.78 5.15
CA ARG A 14 -27.52 19.32 5.15
C ARG A 14 -27.10 18.73 3.80
N THR A 15 -27.34 19.43 2.68
CA THR A 15 -26.99 18.88 1.36
C THR A 15 -25.52 19.09 1.00
N THR A 16 -24.86 20.10 1.55
CA THR A 16 -23.41 20.32 1.34
C THR A 16 -22.56 19.43 2.26
N ALA A 17 -23.02 19.13 3.47
CA ALA A 17 -22.30 18.23 4.38
C ALA A 17 -22.34 16.76 3.93
N GLN A 18 -23.40 16.32 3.24
CA GLN A 18 -23.50 14.95 2.71
C GLN A 18 -22.60 14.73 1.49
N ASN A 19 -22.44 15.74 0.63
CA ASN A 19 -21.51 15.64 -0.50
C ASN A 19 -20.04 15.75 -0.07
N LEU A 20 -19.72 16.55 0.96
CA LEU A 20 -18.35 16.63 1.51
C LEU A 20 -17.94 15.43 2.38
N LEU A 21 -18.89 14.67 2.94
CA LEU A 21 -18.59 13.43 3.67
C LEU A 21 -18.55 12.18 2.76
N MET A 22 -19.08 12.25 1.53
CA MET A 22 -18.99 11.17 0.55
C MET A 22 -17.76 11.26 -0.37
N GLU A 23 -17.08 12.40 -0.48
CA GLU A 23 -15.83 12.51 -1.25
C GLU A 23 -14.56 12.29 -0.40
N GLY A 24 -14.66 12.40 0.93
CA GLY A 24 -13.58 12.14 1.88
C GLY A 24 -13.47 10.69 2.36
N SER A 25 -14.45 9.84 2.01
CA SER A 25 -14.31 8.39 2.09
C SER A 25 -13.56 7.91 0.85
N LEU A 26 -12.27 8.25 0.80
CA LEU A 26 -11.19 7.47 0.20
C LEU A 26 -11.73 6.46 -0.83
N MET A 27 -11.67 6.68 -2.15
CA MET A 27 -10.42 6.83 -2.91
C MET A 27 -9.22 6.03 -2.33
N LEU A 28 -9.45 5.04 -1.45
CA LEU A 28 -8.79 3.75 -1.53
C LEU A 28 -9.41 3.11 -2.76
N GLU A 29 -8.91 3.56 -3.90
CA GLU A 29 -8.94 2.77 -5.11
C GLU A 29 -8.69 1.32 -4.68
N GLN A 30 -9.72 0.50 -4.80
CA GLN A 30 -9.64 -0.94 -4.74
C GLN A 30 -8.92 -1.44 -6.01
N SER A 31 -7.83 -0.75 -6.37
CA SER A 31 -6.91 -1.03 -7.45
C SER A 31 -6.06 -2.17 -6.95
N THR A 32 -6.53 -3.40 -7.20
CA THR A 32 -5.76 -4.65 -7.03
C THR A 32 -4.91 -4.64 -5.77
N MET A 33 -5.49 -4.99 -4.61
CA MET A 33 -4.68 -5.21 -3.39
C MET A 33 -3.59 -6.24 -3.71
N HIS A 34 -2.39 -5.72 -3.94
CA HIS A 34 -1.21 -6.53 -4.16
C HIS A 34 -0.93 -7.27 -2.86
N PRO A 35 -0.64 -8.58 -2.90
CA PRO A 35 -0.25 -9.29 -1.70
C PRO A 35 0.95 -8.61 -1.04
N VAL A 36 0.84 -8.37 0.27
CA VAL A 36 1.89 -7.72 1.07
C VAL A 36 2.47 -8.70 2.07
N VAL A 37 3.80 -8.75 2.14
CA VAL A 37 4.55 -9.52 3.14
C VAL A 37 5.40 -8.55 3.96
N TRP A 38 5.06 -8.36 5.23
CA TRP A 38 5.80 -7.50 6.14
C TRP A 38 7.16 -8.10 6.51
N ILE A 39 8.21 -7.27 6.45
CA ILE A 39 9.56 -7.58 6.92
C ILE A 39 9.68 -7.17 8.39
N ASN A 40 9.23 -5.94 8.70
CA ASN A 40 9.17 -5.40 10.06
C ASN A 40 7.99 -4.43 10.19
N GLN A 41 7.98 -3.56 11.22
CA GLN A 41 6.88 -2.62 11.49
C GLN A 41 6.72 -1.52 10.45
N HIS A 42 7.78 -1.16 9.73
CA HIS A 42 7.80 -0.03 8.80
C HIS A 42 8.12 -0.44 7.37
N THR A 43 8.53 -1.69 7.13
CA THR A 43 8.92 -2.14 5.79
C THR A 43 8.21 -3.42 5.39
N TYR A 44 7.82 -3.46 4.12
CA TYR A 44 7.05 -4.56 3.55
C TYR A 44 7.43 -4.82 2.10
N ILE A 45 7.07 -6.01 1.64
CA ILE A 45 7.23 -6.46 0.26
C ILE A 45 5.85 -6.45 -0.38
N SER A 46 5.70 -5.79 -1.53
CA SER A 46 4.52 -5.83 -2.38
C SER A 46 4.77 -6.75 -3.58
N ILE A 47 3.78 -7.55 -3.94
CA ILE A 47 3.84 -8.50 -5.05
C ILE A 47 2.98 -7.99 -6.21
N VAL A 48 3.65 -7.61 -7.31
CA VAL A 48 3.01 -7.08 -8.51
C VAL A 48 2.95 -8.17 -9.57
N LYS A 49 1.79 -8.80 -9.72
CA LYS A 49 1.57 -9.83 -10.75
C LYS A 49 1.78 -9.25 -12.15
N ASN A 50 2.30 -10.06 -13.07
CA ASN A 50 2.51 -9.71 -14.48
C ASN A 50 3.43 -8.50 -14.76
N ALA A 51 4.23 -8.06 -13.78
CA ALA A 51 5.24 -7.03 -13.97
C ALA A 51 6.64 -7.63 -14.15
N ASP A 52 7.49 -6.96 -14.93
CA ASP A 52 8.92 -7.32 -15.06
C ASP A 52 9.60 -7.30 -13.69
N TYR A 53 9.27 -6.30 -12.87
CA TYR A 53 9.67 -6.23 -11.46
C TYR A 53 8.48 -6.60 -10.58
N ASN A 54 8.28 -7.90 -10.42
CA ASN A 54 7.14 -8.48 -9.73
C ASN A 54 7.26 -8.49 -8.20
N LEU A 55 8.39 -8.06 -7.64
CA LEU A 55 8.60 -7.88 -6.21
C LEU A 55 9.14 -6.47 -5.94
N GLU A 56 8.48 -5.72 -5.07
CA GLU A 56 8.90 -4.39 -4.65
C GLU A 56 9.03 -4.31 -3.13
N VAL A 57 10.06 -3.63 -2.63
CA VAL A 57 10.27 -3.37 -1.21
C VAL A 57 9.92 -1.92 -0.93
N TRP A 58 9.07 -1.72 0.06
CA TRP A 58 8.52 -0.44 0.46
C TRP A 58 8.78 -0.17 1.93
N GLU A 59 8.93 1.11 2.26
CA GLU A 59 9.07 1.65 3.60
C GLU A 59 7.97 2.67 3.86
N ILE A 60 7.41 2.64 5.07
CA ILE A 60 6.53 3.67 5.61
C ILE A 60 7.41 4.59 6.45
N THR A 61 7.67 5.77 5.89
CA THR A 61 8.44 6.83 6.55
C THR A 61 7.70 7.41 7.76
N ASP A 62 8.40 8.16 8.61
CA ASP A 62 7.83 8.80 9.81
C ASP A 62 6.64 9.73 9.51
N GLU A 63 6.57 10.27 8.29
CA GLU A 63 5.46 11.09 7.81
C GLU A 63 4.30 10.26 7.23
N ASN A 64 4.28 8.95 7.48
CA ASN A 64 3.32 7.98 6.94
C ASN A 64 3.29 7.96 5.40
N ARG A 65 4.39 8.37 4.75
CA ARG A 65 4.54 8.31 3.29
C ARG A 65 5.18 6.98 2.89
N GLN A 66 4.63 6.35 1.87
CA GLN A 66 5.19 5.13 1.27
C GLN A 66 6.37 5.51 0.36
N HIS A 67 7.52 4.91 0.62
CA HIS A 67 8.75 5.10 -0.14
C HIS A 67 9.23 3.76 -0.68
N ARG A 68 9.36 3.63 -2.00
CA ARG A 68 9.86 2.40 -2.62
C ARG A 68 11.38 2.35 -2.50
N MET A 69 11.88 1.41 -1.70
CA MET A 69 13.31 1.23 -1.48
C MET A 69 13.99 0.51 -2.65
N ALA A 70 13.34 -0.53 -3.17
CA ALA A 70 13.93 -1.39 -4.19
C ALA A 70 12.89 -2.23 -4.92
N ARG A 71 13.31 -2.87 -6.01
CA ARG A 71 12.51 -3.81 -6.78
C ARG A 71 13.37 -4.91 -7.39
N MET A 72 12.80 -6.08 -7.60
CA MET A 72 13.47 -7.20 -8.27
C MET A 72 12.50 -8.01 -9.12
N ASN A 73 13.04 -8.69 -10.12
CA ASN A 73 12.31 -9.73 -10.83
C ASN A 73 12.46 -11.06 -10.06
N TYR A 74 11.61 -11.26 -9.06
CA TYR A 74 11.67 -12.43 -8.19
C TYR A 74 11.37 -13.74 -8.94
N LYS A 75 10.44 -13.70 -9.89
CA LYS A 75 10.07 -14.88 -10.71
C LYS A 75 11.29 -15.54 -11.37
N TYR A 76 12.19 -14.74 -11.95
CA TYR A 76 13.35 -15.25 -12.70
C TYR A 76 14.69 -15.17 -11.93
N HIS A 77 14.76 -14.45 -10.81
CA HIS A 77 15.98 -14.27 -10.02
C HIS A 77 15.79 -14.62 -8.52
N ARG A 78 15.02 -15.68 -8.25
CA ARG A 78 14.72 -16.17 -6.89
C ARG A 78 15.98 -16.55 -6.11
N ASP A 79 16.99 -17.08 -6.79
CA ASP A 79 18.32 -17.42 -6.27
C ASP A 79 19.04 -16.21 -5.65
N ASN A 80 18.85 -15.03 -6.23
CA ASN A 80 19.47 -13.78 -5.76
C ASN A 80 18.68 -13.07 -4.65
N PHE A 81 17.52 -13.61 -4.23
CA PHE A 81 16.63 -12.96 -3.26
C PHE A 81 17.31 -12.69 -1.92
N ALA A 82 18.06 -13.65 -1.39
CA ALA A 82 18.70 -13.48 -0.10
C ALA A 82 19.72 -12.34 -0.11
N GLY A 83 20.56 -12.26 -1.15
CA GLY A 83 21.51 -11.16 -1.32
C GLY A 83 20.83 -9.80 -1.56
N PHE A 84 19.70 -9.79 -2.28
CA PHE A 84 18.89 -8.59 -2.47
C PHE A 84 18.36 -8.04 -1.15
N ILE A 85 17.74 -8.89 -0.30
CA ILE A 85 17.22 -8.48 1.00
C ILE A 85 18.34 -8.09 1.96
N TYR A 86 19.45 -8.83 1.97
CA TYR A 86 20.59 -8.53 2.84
C TYR A 86 21.22 -7.16 2.54
N ARG A 87 21.24 -6.74 1.27
CA ARG A 87 21.73 -5.40 0.89
C ARG A 87 20.86 -4.27 1.44
N LEU A 88 19.55 -4.49 1.56
CA LEU A 88 18.60 -3.50 2.08
C LEU A 88 18.56 -3.52 3.61
N PHE A 89 18.71 -4.70 4.21
CA PHE A 89 18.64 -4.91 5.66
C PHE A 89 19.86 -5.71 6.13
N PRO A 90 21.04 -5.10 6.32
CA PRO A 90 22.26 -5.84 6.68
C PRO A 90 22.19 -6.60 8.01
N GLN A 91 21.24 -6.23 8.87
CA GLN A 91 21.01 -6.84 10.18
C GLN A 91 20.01 -8.01 10.15
N ILE A 92 19.38 -8.29 9.00
CA ILE A 92 18.45 -9.41 8.88
C ILE A 92 19.21 -10.74 8.83
N ASP A 93 18.72 -11.74 9.55
CA ASP A 93 19.34 -13.07 9.54
C ASP A 93 18.81 -13.95 8.40
N LEU A 94 19.55 -15.03 8.10
CA LEU A 94 19.19 -15.97 7.03
C LEU A 94 17.87 -16.71 7.28
N ILE A 95 17.51 -16.95 8.54
CA ILE A 95 16.27 -17.66 8.90
C ILE A 95 15.07 -16.75 8.63
N GLN A 96 15.17 -15.46 8.97
CA GLN A 96 14.17 -14.44 8.66
C GLN A 96 13.98 -14.29 7.15
N ILE A 97 15.07 -14.19 6.38
CA ILE A 97 15.00 -14.16 4.91
C ILE A 97 14.28 -15.41 4.39
N HIS A 98 14.66 -16.60 4.87
CA HIS A 98 14.02 -17.85 4.45
C HIS A 98 12.52 -17.87 4.75
N ASN A 99 12.12 -17.42 5.93
CA ASN A 99 10.71 -17.34 6.33
C ASN A 99 9.92 -16.37 5.44
N ILE A 100 10.51 -15.22 5.09
CA ILE A 100 9.94 -14.26 4.15
C ILE A 100 9.79 -14.94 2.77
N GLN A 101 10.84 -15.60 2.30
CA GLN A 101 10.85 -16.29 1.01
C GLN A 101 9.75 -17.35 0.91
N LYS A 102 9.54 -18.14 1.97
CA LYS A 102 8.45 -19.12 2.06
C LYS A 102 7.06 -18.48 1.96
N LYS A 103 6.87 -17.28 2.50
CA LYS A 103 5.60 -16.53 2.38
C LYS A 103 5.39 -16.00 0.96
N ILE A 104 6.46 -15.66 0.25
CA ILE A 104 6.41 -15.08 -1.09
C ILE A 104 6.21 -16.16 -2.17
N ASN A 105 6.87 -17.32 -2.05
CA ASN A 105 6.87 -18.39 -3.06
C ASN A 105 5.47 -18.77 -3.61
N PRO A 106 4.42 -18.94 -2.78
CA PRO A 106 3.09 -19.33 -3.26
C PRO A 106 2.48 -18.34 -4.27
N TYR A 107 2.88 -17.08 -4.25
CA TYR A 107 2.36 -16.08 -5.20
C TYR A 107 2.99 -16.18 -6.59
N PHE A 108 4.09 -16.93 -6.74
CA PHE A 108 4.84 -17.09 -7.97
C PHE A 108 4.80 -18.52 -8.52
N ASP A 109 4.62 -19.52 -7.65
CA ASP A 109 4.61 -20.93 -8.03
C ASP A 109 3.30 -21.35 -8.75
N LEU A 110 2.25 -20.52 -8.71
CA LEU A 110 0.92 -20.81 -9.29
C LEU A 110 0.70 -20.22 -10.69
N GLU A 111 1.68 -19.52 -11.27
CA GLU A 111 1.60 -19.00 -12.65
C GLU A 111 2.07 -20.07 -13.65
N VAL A 112 1.13 -20.93 -14.09
CA VAL A 112 1.28 -21.86 -15.22
C VAL A 112 0.99 -21.18 -16.54
#